data_AF-A0A267EN68-F1
#
_entry.id   AF-A0A267EN68-F1
#
_cell.length_a   1.000
_cell.length_b   1.000
_cell.length_c   1.000
_cell.angle_alpha   90.00
_cell.angle_beta   90.00
_cell.angle_gamma   90.00
#
_symmetry.space_group_name_H-M   'P 1'
#
loop_
_entity.id
_entity.type
_entity.pdbx_description
1 polymer ?
#
loop_
_entity_poly.entity_id
_entity_poly.type
_entity_poly.pdbx_seq_one_letter_code
_entity_poly.pdbx_strand_id
1 'polypeptide(L)'
;MLVQATRWVLSYPRTASLPNNTDGFLLAHQQMRAALLTMFKDIQRQRRIRQERLQRCSACSEALKQTMRHLKRRQCPLRVAVCNALLRTSGVVYLYGPSGVGKTTAVERHWGPERVFCPTIKPFDGNDFIFDGLDINRHSVIFIDEIRPQYFEGSSDLEATLLRLLNGNSFLINTKHQSHVYVDWAQRLIVVLAGHASPEEYSPDFQRRLRNENNVAIEMDHDIEECHGECQPVPDGAYAAAADDEPDNGMY
;
A
#
# COMPACT_ATOMS: atom_id res chain seq x y z
N MET A 1 -3.97 53.81 18.76
CA MET A 1 -5.03 54.72 19.24
C MET A 1 -5.39 54.52 20.73
N LEU A 2 -5.97 53.39 21.16
CA LEU A 2 -6.43 53.22 22.56
C LEU A 2 -5.34 53.38 23.63
N VAL A 3 -4.13 52.83 23.39
CA VAL A 3 -2.95 52.95 24.28
C VAL A 3 -2.44 54.39 24.38
N GLN A 4 -2.50 55.14 23.27
CA GLN A 4 -2.08 56.55 23.25
C GLN A 4 -3.11 57.43 23.98
N ALA A 5 -4.40 57.16 23.83
CA ALA A 5 -5.46 57.83 24.58
C ALA A 5 -5.36 57.55 26.08
N THR A 6 -5.04 56.32 26.50
CA THR A 6 -4.83 56.02 27.93
C THR A 6 -3.60 56.73 28.47
N ARG A 7 -2.47 56.74 27.74
CA ARG A 7 -1.27 57.47 28.17
C ARG A 7 -1.53 58.96 28.33
N TRP A 8 -2.26 59.57 27.38
CA TRP A 8 -2.60 60.99 27.42
C TRP A 8 -3.50 61.36 28.61
N VAL A 9 -4.54 60.55 28.88
CA VAL A 9 -5.44 60.73 30.05
C VAL A 9 -4.74 60.47 31.39
N LEU A 10 -3.73 59.59 31.41
CA LEU A 10 -2.91 59.30 32.59
C LEU A 10 -1.83 60.36 32.84
N SER A 11 -1.35 61.06 31.80
CA SER A 11 -0.35 62.13 31.89
C SER A 11 -0.91 63.49 32.31
N TYR A 12 -2.23 63.66 32.34
CA TYR A 12 -2.85 64.90 32.80
C TYR A 12 -2.66 65.08 34.32
N PRO A 13 -2.05 66.18 34.78
CA PRO A 13 -1.77 66.40 36.20
C PRO A 13 -3.06 66.55 37.00
N ARG A 14 -3.10 65.96 38.21
CA ARG A 14 -4.26 65.97 39.13
C ARG A 14 -4.68 67.38 39.60
N THR A 15 -3.87 68.41 39.34
CA THR A 15 -3.97 69.74 39.96
C THR A 15 -3.91 70.89 38.95
N ALA A 16 -4.39 70.71 37.71
CA ALA A 16 -4.58 71.83 36.81
C ALA A 16 -5.74 72.72 37.32
N SER A 17 -5.39 73.89 37.86
CA SER A 17 -6.36 74.91 38.29
C SER A 17 -7.16 75.40 37.08
N LEU A 18 -8.46 75.10 37.04
CA LEU A 18 -9.38 75.57 36.03
C LEU A 18 -10.36 76.58 36.67
N PRO A 19 -10.84 77.59 35.95
CA PRO A 19 -11.72 78.61 36.51
C PRO A 19 -13.17 78.11 36.65
N ASN A 20 -13.70 78.21 37.88
CA ASN A 20 -15.09 78.29 38.38
C ASN A 20 -16.30 77.59 37.72
N ASN A 21 -16.12 76.66 36.77
CA ASN A 21 -17.19 75.76 36.31
C ASN A 21 -16.69 74.30 36.20
N THR A 22 -15.90 73.88 37.19
CA THR A 22 -14.93 72.79 37.10
C THR A 22 -15.42 71.41 37.51
N ASP A 23 -16.55 71.31 38.21
CA ASP A 23 -16.99 70.03 38.78
C ASP A 23 -17.48 69.05 37.72
N GLY A 24 -18.23 69.52 36.72
CA GLY A 24 -18.73 68.68 35.62
C GLY A 24 -17.61 68.15 34.72
N PHE A 25 -16.59 68.97 34.44
CA PHE A 25 -15.47 68.59 33.57
C PHE A 25 -14.53 67.59 34.26
N LEU A 26 -14.19 67.82 35.54
CA LEU A 26 -13.37 66.89 36.32
C LEU A 26 -14.08 65.54 36.53
N LEU A 27 -15.39 65.56 36.81
CA LEU A 27 -16.19 64.34 36.94
C LEU A 27 -16.24 63.56 35.62
N ALA A 28 -16.49 64.23 34.50
CA ALA A 28 -16.49 63.61 33.17
C ALA A 28 -15.12 63.02 32.81
N HIS A 29 -14.02 63.73 33.12
CA HIS A 29 -12.67 63.23 32.89
C HIS A 29 -12.35 61.99 33.75
N GLN A 30 -12.75 61.97 35.02
CA GLN A 30 -12.59 60.80 35.89
C GLN A 30 -13.42 59.60 35.43
N GLN A 31 -14.66 59.82 35.01
CA GLN A 31 -15.54 58.78 34.46
C GLN A 31 -14.97 58.21 33.15
N MET A 32 -14.46 59.07 32.27
CA MET A 32 -13.84 58.65 31.00
C MET A 32 -12.56 57.86 31.24
N ARG A 33 -11.74 58.25 32.22
CA ARG A 33 -10.56 57.49 32.66
C ARG A 33 -10.93 56.11 33.21
N ALA A 34 -11.96 56.02 34.04
CA ALA A 34 -12.44 54.75 34.58
C ALA A 34 -12.95 53.82 33.45
N ALA A 35 -13.75 54.35 32.53
CA ALA A 35 -14.28 53.61 31.38
C ALA A 35 -13.15 53.07 30.47
N LEU A 36 -12.13 53.88 30.18
CA LEU A 36 -10.97 53.47 29.38
C LEU A 36 -10.14 52.38 30.06
N LEU A 37 -9.95 52.45 31.38
CA LEU A 37 -9.25 51.42 32.14
C LEU A 37 -10.01 50.10 32.15
N THR A 38 -11.34 50.13 32.27
CA THR A 38 -12.20 48.94 32.19
C THR A 38 -12.12 48.31 30.80
N MET A 39 -12.29 49.10 29.74
CA MET A 39 -12.13 48.62 28.36
C MET A 39 -10.76 48.00 28.10
N PHE A 40 -9.69 48.59 28.65
CA PHE A 40 -8.35 48.03 28.49
C PHE A 40 -8.20 46.68 29.19
N LYS A 41 -8.72 46.53 30.42
CA LYS A 41 -8.71 45.26 31.16
C LYS A 41 -9.49 44.17 30.41
N ASP A 42 -10.65 44.52 29.84
CA ASP A 42 -11.45 43.57 29.06
C ASP A 42 -10.75 43.13 27.77
N ILE A 43 -10.11 44.06 27.05
CA ILE A 43 -9.32 43.72 25.86
C ILE A 43 -8.16 42.78 26.22
N GLN A 44 -7.44 43.03 27.32
CA GLN A 44 -6.37 42.15 27.78
C GLN A 44 -6.88 40.76 28.17
N ARG A 45 -8.03 40.69 28.86
CA ARG A 45 -8.69 39.42 29.21
C ARG A 45 -9.09 38.64 27.96
N GLN A 46 -9.71 39.29 26.97
CA GLN A 46 -10.08 38.64 25.71
C GLN A 46 -8.86 38.15 24.91
N ARG A 47 -7.76 38.92 24.90
CA ARG A 47 -6.51 38.49 24.26
C ARG A 47 -5.93 37.23 24.91
N ARG A 48 -5.92 37.17 26.24
CA ARG A 48 -5.45 35.99 26.98
C ARG A 48 -6.28 34.74 26.65
N ILE A 49 -7.60 34.86 26.68
CA ILE A 49 -8.52 33.77 26.32
C ILE A 49 -8.30 33.29 24.88
N ARG A 50 -8.09 34.22 23.93
CA ARG A 50 -7.78 33.87 22.53
C ARG A 50 -6.44 33.15 22.39
N GLN A 51 -5.39 33.59 23.10
CA GLN A 51 -4.08 32.92 23.10
C GLN A 51 -4.15 31.50 23.69
N GLU A 52 -4.85 31.31 24.81
CA GLU A 52 -5.03 30.00 25.42
C GLU A 52 -5.79 29.02 24.49
N ARG A 53 -6.81 29.51 23.76
CA ARG A 53 -7.52 28.72 22.74
C ARG A 53 -6.61 28.34 21.57
N LEU A 54 -5.78 29.26 21.08
CA LEU A 54 -4.83 28.99 20.00
C LEU A 54 -3.76 27.97 20.42
N GLN A 55 -3.24 28.06 21.65
CA GLN A 55 -2.31 27.08 22.19
C GLN A 55 -2.93 25.68 22.29
N ARG A 56 -4.19 25.57 22.77
CA ARG A 56 -4.90 24.29 22.79
C ARG A 56 -5.11 23.71 21.38
N CYS A 57 -5.48 24.52 20.40
CA CYS A 57 -5.56 24.07 19.00
C CYS A 57 -4.20 23.61 18.45
N SER A 58 -3.12 24.31 18.77
CA SER A 58 -1.77 23.91 18.33
C SER A 58 -1.34 22.56 18.93
N ALA A 59 -1.64 22.32 20.20
CA ALA A 59 -1.37 21.05 20.87
C ALA A 59 -2.20 19.90 20.27
N CYS A 60 -3.49 20.12 19.99
CA CYS A 60 -4.32 19.13 19.29
C CYS A 60 -3.81 18.82 17.87
N SER A 61 -3.36 19.84 17.14
CA SER A 61 -2.77 19.67 15.80
C SER A 61 -1.48 18.85 15.86
N GLU A 62 -0.60 19.13 16.84
CA GLU A 62 0.67 18.43 16.98
C GLU A 62 0.47 16.97 17.43
N ALA A 63 -0.47 16.71 18.33
CA ALA A 63 -0.89 15.36 18.70
C ALA A 63 -1.44 14.59 17.48
N LEU A 64 -2.31 15.22 16.69
CA LEU A 64 -2.85 14.60 15.46
C LEU A 64 -1.74 14.28 14.45
N LYS A 65 -0.77 15.19 14.25
CA LYS A 65 0.41 14.94 13.41
C LYS A 65 1.25 13.78 13.94
N GLN A 66 1.45 13.67 15.25
CA GLN A 66 2.18 12.57 15.86
C GLN A 66 1.45 11.24 15.66
N THR A 67 0.13 11.18 15.89
CA THR A 67 -0.69 9.99 15.62
C THR A 67 -0.64 9.59 14.14
N MET A 68 -0.75 10.56 13.23
CA MET A 68 -0.61 10.31 11.79
C MET A 68 0.80 9.84 11.41
N ARG A 69 1.86 10.35 12.04
CA ARG A 69 3.24 9.86 11.83
C ARG A 69 3.42 8.43 12.34
N HIS A 70 2.79 8.06 13.45
CA HIS A 70 2.81 6.69 13.96
C HIS A 70 2.03 5.73 13.05
N LEU A 71 0.88 6.15 12.51
CA LEU A 71 0.11 5.38 11.53
C LEU A 71 0.89 5.21 10.22
N LYS A 72 1.56 6.26 9.72
CA LYS A 72 2.45 6.18 8.54
C LYS A 72 3.62 5.21 8.68
N ARG A 73 4.04 4.89 9.91
CA ARG A 73 5.16 3.97 10.18
C ARG A 73 4.73 2.51 10.34
N ARG A 74 3.45 2.22 10.53
CA ARG A 74 2.96 0.85 10.59
C ARG A 74 2.66 0.38 9.17
N GLN A 75 3.51 -0.49 8.63
CA GLN A 75 3.24 -1.16 7.37
C GLN A 75 1.98 -2.03 7.53
N CYS A 76 1.11 -2.00 6.52
CA CYS A 76 -0.09 -2.84 6.47
C CYS A 76 0.32 -4.33 6.48
N PRO A 77 -0.20 -5.15 7.41
CA PRO A 77 0.16 -6.57 7.52
C PRO A 77 -0.11 -7.36 6.24
N LEU A 78 -1.23 -7.07 5.55
CA LEU A 78 -1.56 -7.70 4.27
C LEU A 78 -0.50 -7.39 3.21
N ARG A 79 -0.15 -6.11 3.06
CA ARG A 79 0.91 -5.68 2.12
C ARG A 79 2.24 -6.38 2.45
N VAL A 80 2.63 -6.44 3.72
CA VAL A 80 3.85 -7.15 4.15
C VAL A 80 3.80 -8.63 3.78
N ALA A 81 2.68 -9.32 4.05
CA ALA A 81 2.52 -10.73 3.72
C ALA A 81 2.62 -10.98 2.20
N VAL A 82 1.94 -10.17 1.39
CA VAL A 82 1.98 -10.27 -0.07
C VAL A 82 3.38 -9.98 -0.61
N CYS A 83 4.02 -8.89 -0.21
CA CYS A 83 5.38 -8.57 -0.65
C CYS A 83 6.36 -9.69 -0.28
N ASN A 84 6.29 -10.22 0.95
CA ASN A 84 7.19 -11.30 1.40
C ASN A 84 6.96 -12.61 0.62
N ALA A 85 5.71 -12.93 0.26
CA ALA A 85 5.41 -14.08 -0.56
C ALA A 85 5.90 -13.90 -2.00
N LEU A 86 5.75 -12.70 -2.56
CA LEU A 86 6.24 -12.36 -3.89
C LEU A 86 7.77 -12.26 -3.97
N LEU A 87 8.48 -12.03 -2.86
CA LEU A 87 9.95 -12.06 -2.79
C LEU A 87 10.57 -13.47 -2.82
N ARG A 88 9.75 -14.53 -2.82
CA ARG A 88 10.26 -15.91 -2.91
C ARG A 88 11.03 -16.12 -4.22
N THR A 89 11.81 -17.19 -4.31
CA THR A 89 12.53 -17.54 -5.56
C THR A 89 11.93 -18.74 -6.28
N SER A 90 11.02 -19.45 -5.62
CA SER A 90 10.41 -20.69 -6.10
C SER A 90 9.11 -20.96 -5.38
N GLY A 91 8.27 -21.80 -6.00
CA GLY A 91 7.02 -22.30 -5.41
C GLY A 91 5.79 -21.53 -5.91
N VAL A 92 4.66 -21.75 -5.24
CA VAL A 92 3.37 -21.17 -5.62
C VAL A 92 2.87 -20.18 -4.59
N VAL A 93 2.46 -19.00 -5.04
CA VAL A 93 1.73 -18.01 -4.24
C VAL A 93 0.29 -17.96 -4.74
N TYR A 94 -0.65 -18.37 -3.89
CA TYR A 94 -2.08 -18.23 -4.17
C TYR A 94 -2.64 -17.01 -3.46
N LEU A 95 -3.00 -15.98 -4.23
CA LEU A 95 -3.71 -14.79 -3.75
C LEU A 95 -5.20 -15.00 -3.98
N TYR A 96 -6.00 -15.01 -2.92
CA TYR A 96 -7.45 -15.22 -3.04
C TYR A 96 -8.26 -14.15 -2.33
N GLY A 97 -9.45 -13.86 -2.85
CA GLY A 97 -10.35 -12.86 -2.27
C GLY A 97 -11.26 -12.22 -3.31
N PRO A 98 -12.13 -11.28 -2.90
CA PRO A 98 -13.09 -10.62 -3.77
C PRO A 98 -12.42 -9.90 -4.96
N SER A 99 -13.24 -9.53 -5.95
CA SER A 99 -12.76 -8.71 -7.07
C SER A 99 -12.40 -7.30 -6.58
N GLY A 100 -11.42 -6.68 -7.23
CA GLY A 100 -11.02 -5.30 -6.91
C GLY A 100 -10.10 -5.13 -5.70
N VAL A 101 -9.68 -6.20 -5.02
CA VAL A 101 -8.74 -6.11 -3.87
C VAL A 101 -7.26 -5.93 -4.28
N GLY A 102 -6.99 -5.81 -5.59
CA GLY A 102 -5.65 -5.52 -6.11
C GLY A 102 -4.71 -6.72 -6.27
N LYS A 103 -5.22 -7.96 -6.43
CA LYS A 103 -4.39 -9.16 -6.70
C LYS A 103 -3.46 -8.97 -7.90
N THR A 104 -4.02 -8.65 -9.06
CA THR A 104 -3.28 -8.41 -10.32
C THR A 104 -2.32 -7.23 -10.17
N THR A 105 -2.79 -6.11 -9.63
CA THR A 105 -2.00 -4.90 -9.39
C THR A 105 -0.79 -5.17 -8.48
N ALA A 106 -0.94 -5.99 -7.45
CA ALA A 106 0.14 -6.33 -6.54
C ALA A 106 1.28 -7.06 -7.26
N VAL A 107 0.95 -8.01 -8.14
CA VAL A 107 1.94 -8.77 -8.91
C VAL A 107 2.64 -7.87 -9.93
N GLU A 108 1.87 -7.13 -10.73
CA GLU A 108 2.40 -6.24 -11.77
C GLU A 108 3.31 -5.15 -11.20
N ARG A 109 2.95 -4.56 -10.06
CA ARG A 109 3.79 -3.53 -9.42
C ARG A 109 5.04 -4.09 -8.77
N HIS A 110 4.98 -5.32 -8.24
CA HIS A 110 6.13 -5.93 -7.57
C HIS A 110 7.19 -6.38 -8.59
N TRP A 111 6.75 -7.00 -9.68
CA TRP A 111 7.62 -7.63 -10.66
C TRP A 111 7.86 -6.80 -11.93
N GLY A 112 6.95 -5.88 -12.23
CA GLY A 112 6.92 -5.19 -13.50
C GLY A 112 6.30 -6.06 -14.62
N PRO A 113 5.63 -5.44 -15.60
CA PRO A 113 4.94 -6.17 -16.67
C PRO A 113 5.89 -6.97 -17.56
N GLU A 114 7.16 -6.57 -17.66
CA GLU A 114 8.16 -7.24 -18.50
C GLU A 114 8.62 -8.60 -17.92
N ARG A 115 8.45 -8.82 -16.62
CA ARG A 115 8.88 -10.07 -15.94
C ARG A 115 7.74 -11.04 -15.67
N VAL A 116 6.51 -10.64 -15.94
CA VAL A 116 5.30 -11.40 -15.63
C VAL A 116 4.67 -11.93 -16.91
N PHE A 117 4.59 -13.25 -17.04
CA PHE A 117 3.81 -13.90 -18.08
C PHE A 117 2.42 -14.22 -17.55
N CYS A 118 1.38 -13.66 -18.18
CA CYS A 118 -0.01 -13.91 -17.81
C CYS A 118 -0.74 -14.74 -18.89
N PRO A 119 -0.74 -16.09 -18.80
CA PRO A 119 -1.47 -16.91 -19.76
C PRO A 119 -2.99 -16.77 -19.53
N THR A 120 -3.72 -16.57 -20.62
CA THR A 120 -5.20 -16.64 -20.56
C THR A 120 -5.64 -18.11 -20.56
N ILE A 121 -6.31 -18.55 -19.50
CA ILE A 121 -6.96 -19.88 -19.49
C ILE A 121 -8.17 -19.82 -20.45
N LYS A 122 -8.06 -20.49 -21.59
CA LYS A 122 -9.20 -20.73 -22.50
C LYS A 122 -9.66 -22.18 -22.36
N PRO A 123 -10.97 -22.46 -22.49
CA PRO A 123 -11.43 -23.83 -22.65
C PRO A 123 -10.77 -24.43 -23.91
N PHE A 124 -10.07 -25.55 -23.75
CA PHE A 124 -9.26 -26.16 -24.81
C PHE A 124 -10.14 -26.83 -25.87
N ASP A 125 -10.07 -26.32 -27.10
CA ASP A 125 -10.49 -27.05 -28.30
C ASP A 125 -9.24 -27.69 -28.95
N GLY A 126 -8.54 -28.57 -28.21
CA GLY A 126 -7.40 -29.37 -28.68
C GLY A 126 -6.07 -28.63 -28.89
N ASN A 127 -4.96 -29.28 -28.52
CA ASN A 127 -3.54 -28.91 -28.76
C ASN A 127 -3.06 -27.48 -28.47
N ASP A 128 -3.89 -26.57 -27.96
CA ASP A 128 -3.43 -25.30 -27.44
C ASP A 128 -2.69 -25.56 -26.12
N PHE A 129 -1.46 -25.07 -26.03
CA PHE A 129 -0.64 -25.17 -24.82
C PHE A 129 -0.88 -23.91 -23.99
N ILE A 130 -1.05 -24.06 -22.66
CA ILE A 130 -1.11 -22.92 -21.72
C ILE A 130 0.19 -22.10 -21.77
N PHE A 131 1.29 -22.76 -22.14
CA PHE A 131 2.63 -22.21 -22.11
C PHE A 131 3.34 -22.44 -23.43
N ASP A 132 3.94 -21.39 -23.99
CA ASP A 132 4.99 -21.51 -25.02
C ASP A 132 6.36 -21.54 -24.33
N GLY A 133 7.30 -22.35 -24.81
CA GLY A 133 8.67 -22.40 -24.31
C GLY A 133 9.39 -21.05 -24.36
N LEU A 134 9.03 -20.19 -25.33
CA LEU A 134 9.56 -18.84 -25.42
C LEU A 134 9.08 -17.92 -24.29
N ASP A 135 7.82 -18.07 -23.86
CA ASP A 135 7.26 -17.28 -22.78
C ASP A 135 7.97 -17.60 -21.46
N ILE A 136 8.38 -18.84 -21.27
CA ILE A 136 8.95 -19.29 -20.01
C ILE A 136 10.41 -18.86 -19.85
N ASN A 137 11.15 -18.83 -20.95
CA ASN A 137 12.55 -18.41 -20.94
C ASN A 137 12.73 -16.89 -20.75
N ARG A 138 11.68 -16.09 -20.98
CA ARG A 138 11.76 -14.63 -20.92
C ARG A 138 11.27 -14.03 -19.61
N HIS A 139 10.39 -14.72 -18.90
CA HIS A 139 9.72 -14.18 -17.71
C HIS A 139 10.26 -14.84 -16.44
N SER A 140 10.13 -14.16 -15.30
CA SER A 140 10.52 -14.69 -13.98
C SER A 140 9.32 -15.18 -13.16
N VAL A 141 8.11 -14.79 -13.59
CA VAL A 141 6.86 -15.09 -12.91
C VAL A 141 5.83 -15.56 -13.92
N ILE A 142 5.16 -16.68 -13.63
CA ILE A 142 3.87 -17.01 -14.25
C ILE A 142 2.79 -16.44 -13.37
N PHE A 143 1.91 -15.62 -13.91
CA PHE A 143 0.72 -15.13 -13.23
C PHE A 143 -0.53 -15.69 -13.88
N ILE A 144 -1.21 -16.62 -13.21
CA ILE A 144 -2.48 -17.17 -13.68
C ILE A 144 -3.60 -16.44 -12.97
N ASP A 145 -4.24 -15.52 -13.69
CA ASP A 145 -5.38 -14.77 -13.17
C ASP A 145 -6.70 -15.55 -13.31
N GLU A 146 -7.67 -15.18 -12.48
CA GLU A 146 -9.01 -15.78 -12.43
C GLU A 146 -9.07 -17.31 -12.35
N ILE A 147 -8.25 -17.92 -11.49
CA ILE A 147 -8.37 -19.36 -11.20
C ILE A 147 -9.71 -19.65 -10.50
N ARG A 148 -10.39 -20.71 -10.95
CA ARG A 148 -11.71 -21.15 -10.49
C ARG A 148 -11.70 -22.64 -10.08
N PRO A 149 -12.51 -23.06 -9.09
CA PRO A 149 -12.59 -24.46 -8.65
C PRO A 149 -12.83 -25.47 -9.79
N GLN A 150 -13.71 -25.12 -10.72
CA GLN A 150 -14.04 -25.92 -11.91
C GLN A 150 -12.84 -26.32 -12.79
N TYR A 151 -11.70 -25.62 -12.70
CA TYR A 151 -10.48 -26.01 -13.43
C TYR A 151 -9.72 -27.17 -12.79
N PHE A 152 -10.12 -27.59 -11.59
CA PHE A 152 -9.54 -28.69 -10.81
C PHE A 152 -10.56 -29.81 -10.58
N GLU A 153 -11.57 -29.87 -11.44
CA GLU A 153 -12.62 -30.88 -11.42
C GLU A 153 -12.57 -31.70 -12.71
N GLY A 154 -12.48 -33.03 -12.56
CA GLY A 154 -12.58 -33.98 -13.66
C GLY A 154 -11.30 -34.71 -13.99
N SER A 155 -11.02 -34.86 -15.29
CA SER A 155 -9.79 -35.50 -15.80
C SER A 155 -9.38 -34.79 -17.07
N SER A 156 -9.21 -33.47 -16.97
CA SER A 156 -8.80 -32.62 -18.09
C SER A 156 -7.29 -32.44 -18.12
N ASP A 157 -6.73 -32.20 -19.32
CA ASP A 157 -5.32 -31.84 -19.46
C ASP A 157 -4.99 -30.51 -18.76
N LEU A 158 -5.98 -29.61 -18.64
CA LEU A 158 -5.88 -28.37 -17.88
C LEU A 158 -5.63 -28.65 -16.40
N GLU A 159 -6.47 -29.49 -15.79
CA GLU A 159 -6.33 -29.88 -14.38
C GLU A 159 -4.95 -30.52 -14.15
N ALA A 160 -4.56 -31.48 -14.98
CA ALA A 160 -3.27 -32.14 -14.87
C ALA A 160 -2.10 -31.14 -14.94
N THR A 161 -2.20 -30.12 -15.81
CA THR A 161 -1.19 -29.08 -15.96
C THR A 161 -1.15 -28.15 -14.75
N LEU A 162 -2.30 -27.67 -14.27
CA LEU A 162 -2.37 -26.80 -13.09
C LEU A 162 -1.88 -27.52 -11.82
N LEU A 163 -2.23 -28.80 -11.64
CA LEU A 163 -1.76 -29.60 -10.51
C LEU A 163 -0.25 -29.88 -10.56
N ARG A 164 0.37 -29.92 -11.75
CA ARG A 164 1.84 -30.02 -11.91
C ARG A 164 2.54 -28.74 -11.47
N LEU A 165 1.99 -27.57 -11.82
CA LEU A 165 2.50 -26.27 -11.38
C LEU A 165 2.49 -26.16 -9.84
N LEU A 166 1.41 -26.59 -9.19
CA LEU A 166 1.31 -26.59 -7.72
C LEU A 166 2.38 -27.43 -7.02
N ASN A 167 2.88 -28.48 -7.67
CA ASN A 167 3.94 -29.28 -7.10
C ASN A 167 5.34 -28.67 -7.31
N GLY A 168 5.46 -27.65 -8.15
CA GLY A 168 6.76 -27.22 -8.67
C GLY A 168 7.44 -28.34 -9.45
N ASN A 169 6.69 -29.27 -10.04
CA ASN A 169 7.28 -30.34 -10.84
C ASN A 169 7.67 -29.78 -12.21
N SER A 170 8.85 -30.14 -12.70
CA SER A 170 9.24 -29.91 -14.10
C SER A 170 8.33 -30.71 -15.03
N PHE A 171 7.94 -30.15 -16.18
CA PHE A 171 7.15 -30.86 -17.18
C PHE A 171 7.53 -30.45 -18.60
N LEU A 172 7.29 -31.36 -19.55
CA LEU A 172 7.53 -31.15 -20.96
C LEU A 172 6.47 -30.23 -21.55
N ILE A 173 6.93 -29.30 -22.38
CA ILE A 173 6.08 -28.31 -23.04
C ILE A 173 6.34 -28.43 -24.52
N ASN A 174 5.26 -28.48 -25.29
CA ASN A 174 5.37 -28.42 -26.73
C ASN A 174 5.53 -26.97 -27.13
N THR A 175 6.70 -26.67 -27.66
CA THR A 175 6.96 -25.44 -28.40
C THR A 175 6.41 -25.61 -29.81
N LYS A 176 5.61 -24.64 -30.28
CA LYS A 176 5.16 -24.64 -31.67
C LYS A 176 6.41 -24.60 -32.57
N HIS A 177 6.52 -25.57 -33.48
CA HIS A 177 7.62 -25.67 -34.46
C HIS A 177 9.01 -26.07 -33.94
N GLN A 178 9.15 -26.56 -32.70
CA GLN A 178 10.42 -27.09 -32.17
C GLN A 178 10.23 -28.45 -31.48
N SER A 179 11.34 -29.17 -31.27
CA SER A 179 11.38 -30.35 -30.40
C SER A 179 11.04 -29.96 -28.96
N HIS A 180 10.36 -30.86 -28.24
CA HIS A 180 9.92 -30.65 -26.85
C HIS A 180 11.02 -30.05 -25.98
N VAL A 181 10.68 -28.99 -25.25
CA VAL A 181 11.60 -28.38 -24.28
C VAL A 181 11.23 -28.91 -22.90
N TYR A 182 12.21 -29.49 -22.22
CA TYR A 182 12.08 -29.82 -20.80
C TYR A 182 12.39 -28.55 -20.01
N VAL A 183 11.39 -28.04 -19.31
CA VAL A 183 11.58 -26.84 -18.48
C VAL A 183 11.52 -27.23 -17.02
N ASP A 184 12.60 -26.91 -16.29
CA ASP A 184 12.61 -27.00 -14.84
C ASP A 184 12.21 -25.67 -14.22
N TRP A 185 10.93 -25.56 -13.88
CA TRP A 185 10.33 -24.35 -13.33
C TRP A 185 10.58 -24.21 -11.83
N ALA A 186 10.80 -25.34 -11.15
CA ALA A 186 10.90 -25.44 -9.69
C ALA A 186 11.96 -24.50 -9.11
N GLN A 187 13.04 -24.28 -9.86
CA GLN A 187 14.20 -23.50 -9.44
C GLN A 187 14.29 -22.13 -10.11
N ARG A 188 13.43 -21.86 -11.10
CA ARG A 188 13.57 -20.69 -11.99
C ARG A 188 12.45 -19.68 -11.86
N LEU A 189 11.25 -20.11 -11.45
CA LEU A 189 10.03 -19.31 -11.57
C LEU A 189 9.15 -19.40 -10.34
N ILE A 190 8.52 -18.28 -10.00
CA ILE A 190 7.39 -18.26 -9.08
C ILE A 190 6.11 -18.41 -9.89
N VAL A 191 5.23 -19.30 -9.44
CA VAL A 191 3.86 -19.37 -9.96
C VAL A 191 2.99 -18.55 -9.02
N VAL A 192 2.32 -17.53 -9.54
CA VAL A 192 1.31 -16.76 -8.81
C VAL A 192 -0.06 -17.10 -9.37
N LEU A 193 -0.95 -17.53 -8.49
CA LEU A 193 -2.33 -17.87 -8.78
C LEU A 193 -3.23 -16.80 -8.16
N ALA A 194 -4.15 -16.20 -8.92
CA ALA A 194 -5.12 -15.24 -8.41
C ALA A 194 -6.55 -15.73 -8.58
N GLY A 195 -7.27 -15.90 -7.47
CA GLY A 195 -8.62 -16.46 -7.46
C GLY A 195 -9.60 -15.74 -6.55
N HIS A 196 -10.87 -16.16 -6.61
CA HIS A 196 -11.90 -15.70 -5.68
C HIS A 196 -12.15 -16.67 -4.53
N ALA A 197 -12.18 -17.96 -4.86
CA ALA A 197 -12.58 -19.01 -3.94
C ALA A 197 -11.51 -19.27 -2.87
N SER A 198 -11.93 -19.60 -1.65
CA SER A 198 -10.99 -20.05 -0.63
C SER A 198 -10.41 -21.41 -1.02
N PRO A 199 -9.20 -21.78 -0.52
CA PRO A 199 -8.61 -23.08 -0.80
C PRO A 199 -9.54 -24.27 -0.51
N GLU A 200 -10.40 -24.15 0.50
CA GLU A 200 -11.35 -25.19 0.94
C GLU A 200 -12.44 -25.51 -0.10
N GLU A 201 -12.70 -24.59 -1.03
CA GLU A 201 -13.67 -24.78 -2.10
C GLU A 201 -13.12 -25.61 -3.27
N TYR A 202 -11.80 -25.81 -3.34
CA TYR A 202 -11.16 -26.60 -4.39
C TYR A 202 -11.14 -28.08 -4.05
N SER A 203 -10.80 -28.91 -5.05
CA SER A 203 -10.66 -30.35 -4.88
C SER A 203 -9.63 -30.72 -3.78
N PRO A 204 -9.79 -31.88 -3.10
CA PRO A 204 -8.85 -32.32 -2.07
C PRO A 204 -7.40 -32.43 -2.56
N ASP A 205 -7.21 -32.71 -3.85
CA ASP A 205 -5.88 -32.79 -4.47
C ASP A 205 -5.23 -31.42 -4.59
N PHE A 206 -5.99 -30.38 -4.98
CA PHE A 206 -5.51 -29.00 -4.95
C PHE A 206 -5.11 -28.60 -3.52
N GLN A 207 -6.01 -28.81 -2.56
CA GLN A 207 -5.79 -28.45 -1.15
C GLN A 207 -4.52 -29.11 -0.60
N ARG A 208 -4.30 -30.39 -0.90
CA ARG A 208 -3.13 -31.15 -0.46
C ARG A 208 -1.84 -30.56 -1.02
N ARG A 209 -1.81 -30.23 -2.31
CA ARG A 209 -0.61 -29.69 -2.98
C ARG A 209 -0.32 -28.25 -2.60
N LEU A 210 -1.35 -27.44 -2.36
CA LEU A 210 -1.18 -26.07 -1.89
C LEU A 210 -0.54 -26.02 -0.48
N ARG A 211 -0.69 -27.07 0.33
CA ARG A 211 -0.06 -27.19 1.66
C ARG A 211 1.43 -27.60 1.63
N ASN A 212 2.03 -27.78 0.45
CA ASN A 212 3.47 -27.99 0.33
C ASN A 212 4.23 -26.79 0.93
N GLU A 213 5.38 -27.04 1.58
CA GLU A 213 6.15 -26.02 2.33
C GLU A 213 6.59 -24.82 1.47
N ASN A 214 6.79 -25.06 0.17
CA ASN A 214 7.19 -24.04 -0.80
C ASN A 214 6.02 -23.19 -1.31
N ASN A 215 4.78 -23.52 -0.94
CA ASN A 215 3.57 -22.83 -1.36
C ASN A 215 3.00 -21.96 -0.24
N VAL A 216 2.35 -20.87 -0.61
CA VAL A 216 1.70 -19.94 0.33
C VAL A 216 0.35 -19.54 -0.23
N ALA A 217 -0.67 -19.54 0.62
CA ALA A 217 -1.98 -18.98 0.33
C ALA A 217 -2.17 -17.71 1.17
N ILE A 218 -2.63 -16.62 0.55
CA ILE A 218 -2.89 -15.35 1.20
C ILE A 218 -4.31 -14.90 0.85
N GLU A 219 -5.12 -14.73 1.89
CA GLU A 219 -6.40 -14.05 1.79
C GLU A 219 -6.18 -12.54 1.66
N MET A 220 -6.78 -11.95 0.63
CA MET A 220 -6.85 -10.52 0.40
C MET A 220 -8.27 -10.06 0.71
N ASP A 221 -8.50 -9.71 1.96
CA ASP A 221 -9.81 -9.31 2.52
C ASP A 221 -10.16 -7.82 2.27
N HIS A 222 -9.19 -7.01 1.88
CA HIS A 222 -9.37 -5.60 1.55
C HIS A 222 -8.39 -5.15 0.45
N ASP A 223 -8.63 -3.97 -0.13
CA ASP A 223 -7.81 -3.43 -1.20
C ASP A 223 -6.38 -3.10 -0.72
N ILE A 224 -5.39 -3.77 -1.32
CA ILE A 224 -3.97 -3.58 -1.03
C ILE A 224 -3.47 -2.19 -1.44
N GLU A 225 -4.19 -1.48 -2.31
CA GLU A 225 -3.88 -0.10 -2.69
C GLU A 225 -4.22 0.91 -1.59
N GLU A 226 -5.23 0.62 -0.76
CA GLU A 226 -5.57 1.43 0.41
C GLU A 226 -4.58 1.20 1.57
N CYS A 227 -3.76 0.14 1.48
CA CYS A 227 -2.76 -0.20 2.47
C CYS A 227 -1.50 0.68 2.39
N HIS A 228 -1.17 1.34 3.50
CA HIS A 228 0.09 2.08 3.66
C HIS A 228 1.31 1.14 3.74
N GLY A 229 2.40 1.54 3.07
CA GLY A 229 3.68 0.81 3.01
C GLY A 229 4.16 0.66 1.57
N GLU A 230 5.39 0.23 1.35
CA GLU A 230 5.92 -0.09 0.02
C GLU A 230 6.57 -1.48 0.07
N CYS A 231 6.41 -2.27 -1.01
CA CYS A 231 7.20 -3.49 -1.14
C CYS A 231 8.66 -3.11 -1.40
N GLN A 232 9.59 -3.91 -0.89
CA GLN A 232 10.96 -3.83 -1.38
C GLN A 232 10.97 -4.23 -2.86
N PRO A 233 11.70 -3.49 -3.72
CA PRO A 233 11.84 -3.87 -5.11
C PRO A 233 12.61 -5.18 -5.21
N VAL A 234 12.25 -5.99 -6.20
CA VAL A 234 12.98 -7.22 -6.52
C VAL A 234 14.39 -6.84 -6.99
N PRO A 235 15.48 -7.29 -6.33
CA PRO A 235 16.82 -6.91 -6.71
C PRO A 235 17.17 -7.43 -8.11
N ASP A 236 17.71 -6.54 -8.95
CA ASP A 236 18.20 -6.89 -10.28
C ASP A 236 19.34 -7.90 -10.15
N GLY A 237 19.16 -9.09 -10.72
CA GLY A 237 20.15 -10.19 -10.69
C GLY A 237 19.76 -11.41 -9.85
N ALA A 238 18.69 -11.37 -9.04
CA ALA A 238 18.24 -12.52 -8.26
C ALA A 238 17.75 -13.71 -9.12
N TYR A 239 17.45 -13.48 -10.41
CA TYR A 239 16.87 -14.46 -11.32
C TYR A 239 17.63 -14.58 -12.66
N ALA A 240 18.80 -13.94 -12.78
CA ALA A 240 19.59 -13.91 -14.02
C ALA A 240 20.48 -15.15 -14.25
N ALA A 241 20.55 -16.09 -13.29
CA ALA A 241 21.54 -17.18 -13.29
C ALA A 241 21.23 -18.34 -14.24
N ALA A 242 20.55 -18.10 -15.36
CA ALA A 242 19.98 -19.14 -16.21
C ALA A 242 20.30 -19.00 -17.71
N ALA A 243 20.88 -17.88 -18.13
CA ALA A 243 21.07 -17.56 -19.55
C ALA A 243 22.51 -17.76 -20.07
N ASP A 244 23.50 -17.97 -19.20
CA ASP A 244 24.92 -17.91 -19.61
C ASP A 244 25.62 -19.27 -19.77
N ASP A 245 24.95 -20.40 -19.54
CA ASP A 245 25.49 -21.71 -19.89
C ASP A 245 24.98 -22.14 -21.27
N GLU A 246 25.37 -21.41 -22.33
CA GLU A 246 25.51 -22.06 -23.63
C GLU A 246 26.61 -23.12 -23.49
N PRO A 247 26.35 -24.41 -23.74
CA PRO A 247 27.44 -25.35 -23.87
C PRO A 247 28.26 -24.89 -25.07
N ASP A 248 29.51 -24.54 -24.80
CA ASP A 248 30.54 -24.29 -25.79
C ASP A 248 30.50 -25.47 -26.78
N ASN A 249 29.86 -25.26 -27.94
CA ASN A 249 29.91 -26.17 -29.07
C ASN A 249 31.33 -26.04 -29.64
N GLY A 250 32.28 -26.58 -28.88
CA GLY A 250 33.64 -26.77 -29.26
C GLY A 250 33.64 -27.58 -30.54
N MET A 251 34.06 -26.93 -31.62
CA MET A 251 34.45 -27.59 -32.85
C MET A 251 35.35 -28.78 -32.54
N TYR A 252 34.91 -29.98 -32.90
CA TYR A 252 35.71 -31.05 -33.53
C TYR A 252 34.78 -32.00 -34.30
#